data_AF-A0A958G883-F1
#
_entry.id   AF-A0A958G883-F1
#
_cell.length_a   1.000
_cell.length_b   1.000
_cell.length_c   1.000
_cell.angle_alpha   90.00
_cell.angle_beta   90.00
_cell.angle_gamma   90.00
#
_symmetry.space_group_name_H-M   'P 1'
#
loop_
_entity.id
_entity.type
_entity.pdbx_description
1 polymer ?
#
loop_
_entity_poly.entity_id
_entity_poly.type
_entity_poly.pdbx_seq_one_letter_code
_entity_poly.pdbx_strand_id
1 'polypeptide(L)'
;MKLTIRRDQAAKKGMFGGHKGMRFSLYCRVEISSEEQALIDKYKVQEHVLTWRETSNGQIPGMTVGDLTQGKTWELEDVTTLLNNEEVIKDACQDFKALLQIMASFGGEEVIEI
;
A
#
# COMPACT_ATOMS: atom_id res chain seq x y z
N MET A 1 -3.46 -12.28 -5.23
CA MET A 1 -2.72 -11.00 -5.09
C MET A 1 -1.27 -11.11 -5.50
N LYS A 2 -0.77 -10.15 -6.29
CA LYS A 2 0.65 -9.96 -6.61
C LYS A 2 1.04 -8.48 -6.47
N LEU A 3 1.94 -8.17 -5.55
CA LEU A 3 2.41 -6.80 -5.30
C LEU A 3 3.57 -6.44 -6.24
N THR A 4 3.43 -5.30 -6.92
CA THR A 4 4.50 -4.65 -7.66
C THR A 4 4.96 -3.42 -6.90
N ILE A 5 6.26 -3.29 -6.67
CA ILE A 5 6.90 -2.10 -6.11
C ILE A 5 7.96 -1.62 -7.10
N ARG A 6 7.99 -0.31 -7.36
CA ARG A 6 9.04 0.33 -8.16
C ARG A 6 9.60 1.52 -7.39
N ARG A 7 10.92 1.54 -7.23
CA ARG A 7 11.68 2.65 -6.68
C ARG A 7 12.33 3.40 -7.82
N ASP A 8 12.31 4.73 -7.78
CA ASP A 8 13.04 5.57 -8.72
C ASP A 8 13.69 6.76 -7.99
N GLN A 9 14.59 7.46 -8.66
CA GLN A 9 15.26 8.63 -8.14
C GLN A 9 15.66 9.62 -9.24
N ALA A 10 15.60 10.90 -8.92
CA ALA A 10 16.03 11.98 -9.81
C ALA A 10 16.87 13.01 -9.06
N ALA A 11 17.93 13.50 -9.69
CA ALA A 11 18.72 14.59 -9.14
C ALA A 11 17.90 15.89 -9.09
N LYS A 12 17.85 16.55 -7.94
CA LYS A 12 17.31 17.90 -7.80
C LYS A 12 18.33 18.90 -8.35
N LYS A 13 18.01 19.56 -9.46
CA LYS A 13 18.87 20.61 -10.05
C LYS A 13 18.46 22.00 -9.55
N GLY A 14 19.42 22.81 -9.11
CA GLY A 14 19.22 24.22 -8.80
C GLY A 14 19.16 25.10 -10.06
N MET A 15 18.73 26.35 -9.89
CA MET A 15 18.57 27.36 -10.95
C MET A 15 19.87 27.69 -11.73
N PHE A 16 21.03 27.26 -11.21
CA PHE A 16 22.35 27.40 -11.86
C PHE A 16 23.05 26.04 -12.09
N GLY A 17 22.29 24.95 -12.21
CA GLY A 17 22.84 23.62 -12.51
C GLY A 17 23.53 22.91 -11.33
N GLY A 18 23.64 23.54 -10.17
CA GLY A 18 24.18 22.92 -8.95
C GLY A 18 23.30 21.78 -8.43
N HIS A 19 23.93 20.70 -7.95
CA HIS A 19 23.28 19.53 -7.36
C HIS A 19 22.69 19.89 -5.98
N LYS A 20 21.36 19.76 -5.82
CA LYS A 20 20.63 20.05 -4.56
C LYS A 20 20.15 18.79 -3.84
N GLY A 21 20.78 17.64 -4.13
CA GLY A 21 20.38 16.34 -3.57
C GLY A 21 19.50 15.54 -4.51
N MET A 22 18.84 14.52 -3.96
CA MET A 22 18.00 13.59 -4.71
C MET A 22 16.52 13.77 -4.34
N ARG A 23 15.64 13.46 -5.28
CA ARG A 23 14.23 13.13 -5.04
C ARG A 23 14.06 11.65 -5.32
N PHE A 24 13.28 10.97 -4.50
CA PHE A 24 12.95 9.57 -4.66
C PHE A 24 11.47 9.44 -5.00
N SER A 25 11.11 8.41 -5.76
CA SER A 25 9.71 8.03 -5.91
C SER A 25 9.53 6.55 -5.57
N LEU A 26 8.39 6.25 -4.95
CA LEU A 26 7.97 4.90 -4.62
C LEU A 26 6.60 4.68 -5.24
N TYR A 27 6.51 3.76 -6.19
CA TYR A 27 5.26 3.29 -6.76
C TYR A 27 4.92 1.91 -6.18
N CYS A 28 3.65 1.70 -5.84
CA CYS A 28 3.12 0.37 -5.57
C CYS A 28 1.80 0.15 -6.32
N ARG A 29 1.54 -1.12 -6.65
CA ARG A 29 0.23 -1.60 -7.12
C ARG A 29 0.09 -3.07 -6.83
N VAL A 30 -1.10 -3.51 -6.45
CA VAL A 30 -1.43 -4.91 -6.34
C VAL A 30 -2.31 -5.37 -7.51
N GLU A 31 -1.93 -6.48 -8.12
CA GLU A 31 -2.79 -7.21 -9.04
C GLU A 31 -3.71 -8.13 -8.22
N ILE A 32 -5.01 -8.01 -8.48
CA ILE A 32 -6.10 -8.72 -7.80
C ILE A 32 -6.74 -9.70 -8.81
N SER A 33 -7.09 -10.91 -8.37
CA SER A 33 -7.81 -11.87 -9.23
C SER A 33 -9.30 -11.53 -9.37
N SER A 34 -10.01 -12.19 -10.28
CA SER A 34 -11.47 -12.04 -10.41
C SER A 34 -12.22 -12.37 -9.12
N GLU A 35 -11.79 -13.42 -8.41
CA GLU A 35 -12.42 -13.87 -7.17
C GLU A 35 -12.18 -12.86 -6.04
N GLU A 36 -10.95 -12.37 -5.92
CA GLU A 36 -10.59 -11.34 -4.95
C GLU A 36 -11.32 -10.02 -5.24
N GLN A 37 -11.48 -9.63 -6.50
CA GLN A 37 -12.24 -8.44 -6.89
C GLN A 37 -13.72 -8.58 -6.51
N ALA A 38 -14.31 -9.76 -6.72
CA ALA A 38 -15.69 -10.02 -6.33
C ALA A 38 -15.90 -9.88 -4.81
N LEU A 39 -14.91 -10.25 -3.99
CA LEU A 39 -14.95 -10.02 -2.54
C LEU A 39 -14.88 -8.54 -2.20
N ILE A 40 -13.98 -7.79 -2.85
CA ILE A 40 -13.86 -6.33 -2.65
C ILE A 40 -15.19 -5.64 -2.93
N ASP A 41 -15.86 -6.00 -4.03
CA ASP A 41 -17.12 -5.41 -4.45
C ASP A 41 -18.28 -5.83 -3.53
N LYS A 42 -18.35 -7.13 -3.17
CA LYS A 42 -19.37 -7.68 -2.27
C LYS A 42 -19.34 -7.00 -0.89
N TYR A 43 -18.15 -6.83 -0.32
CA TYR A 43 -17.96 -6.23 1.00
C TYR A 43 -17.75 -4.71 0.97
N LYS A 44 -17.71 -4.10 -0.22
CA LYS A 44 -17.54 -2.64 -0.44
C LYS A 44 -16.30 -2.07 0.27
N VAL A 45 -15.18 -2.80 0.24
CA VAL A 45 -13.97 -2.44 1.00
C VAL A 45 -12.97 -1.58 0.23
N GLN A 46 -13.37 -0.96 -0.88
CA GLN A 46 -12.48 -0.07 -1.65
C GLN A 46 -11.93 1.09 -0.81
N GLU A 47 -12.74 1.65 0.09
CA GLU A 47 -12.35 2.74 0.98
C GLU A 47 -11.72 2.26 2.30
N HIS A 48 -11.51 0.94 2.46
CA HIS A 48 -10.85 0.41 3.65
C HIS A 48 -9.40 0.88 3.69
N VAL A 49 -9.02 1.49 4.81
CA VAL A 49 -7.69 2.06 5.03
C VAL A 49 -6.72 0.95 5.43
N LEU A 50 -5.65 0.80 4.66
CA LEU A 50 -4.61 -0.21 4.84
C LEU A 50 -3.39 0.29 5.59
N THR A 51 -3.10 1.60 5.54
CA THR A 51 -1.94 2.18 6.22
C THR A 51 -2.33 3.43 7.00
N TRP A 52 -1.59 3.70 8.08
CA TRP A 52 -1.84 4.83 8.96
C TRP A 52 -0.55 5.59 9.21
N ARG A 53 -0.65 6.92 9.29
CA ARG A 53 0.46 7.78 9.71
C ARG A 53 0.19 8.31 11.10
N GLU A 54 1.12 8.05 12.01
CA GLU A 54 1.11 8.61 13.36
C GLU A 54 1.44 10.10 13.35
N THR A 55 0.70 10.88 14.13
CA THR A 55 0.96 12.31 14.38
C THR A 55 0.76 12.64 15.85
N SER A 56 1.20 13.83 16.27
CA SER A 56 0.95 14.32 17.64
C SER A 56 -0.54 14.39 18.00
N ASN A 57 -1.42 14.45 17.01
CA ASN A 57 -2.86 14.60 17.18
C ASN A 57 -3.64 13.30 16.88
N GLY A 58 -2.93 12.16 16.78
CA GLY A 58 -3.50 10.85 16.46
C GLY A 58 -3.09 10.33 15.09
N GLN A 59 -3.87 9.38 14.57
CA GLN A 59 -3.58 8.70 13.30
C GLN A 59 -4.30 9.37 12.12
N ILE A 60 -3.57 9.53 11.02
CA ILE A 60 -4.11 9.99 9.74
C ILE A 60 -4.18 8.79 8.78
N PRO A 61 -5.34 8.53 8.15
CA PRO A 61 -5.46 7.52 7.10
C PRO A 61 -4.44 7.73 5.98
N GLY A 62 -3.79 6.65 5.56
CA GLY A 62 -2.79 6.64 4.49
C GLY A 62 -3.36 6.14 3.16
N MET A 63 -3.11 4.88 2.85
CA MET A 63 -3.49 4.22 1.60
C MET A 63 -4.75 3.38 1.79
N THR A 64 -5.68 3.42 0.83
CA THR A 64 -6.84 2.53 0.80
C THR A 64 -6.64 1.31 -0.10
N VAL A 65 -7.56 0.35 -0.05
CA VAL A 65 -7.62 -0.75 -1.04
C VAL A 65 -7.72 -0.21 -2.47
N GLY A 66 -8.54 0.82 -2.69
CA GLY A 66 -8.69 1.46 -4.00
C GLY A 66 -7.38 2.05 -4.52
N ASP A 67 -6.65 2.79 -3.68
CA ASP A 67 -5.33 3.31 -4.00
C ASP A 67 -4.35 2.20 -4.42
N LEU A 68 -4.31 1.10 -3.66
CA LEU A 68 -3.37 0.01 -3.88
C LEU A 68 -3.68 -0.77 -5.17
N THR A 69 -4.96 -0.95 -5.53
CA THR A 69 -5.38 -1.69 -6.73
C THR A 69 -5.23 -0.86 -8.01
N GLN A 70 -5.49 0.44 -7.95
CA GLN A 70 -5.26 1.37 -9.05
C GLN A 70 -3.76 1.69 -9.24
N GLY A 71 -3.01 1.63 -8.14
CA GLY A 71 -1.61 1.94 -8.06
C GLY A 71 -1.37 3.39 -7.65
N LYS A 72 -0.37 3.61 -6.80
CA LYS A 72 -0.07 4.90 -6.19
C LYS A 72 1.41 5.17 -6.19
N THR A 73 1.78 6.43 -6.44
CA THR A 73 3.17 6.90 -6.38
C THR A 73 3.30 7.96 -5.29
N TRP A 74 4.35 7.86 -4.47
CA TRP A 74 4.78 8.90 -3.54
C TRP A 74 6.11 9.48 -3.97
N GLU A 75 6.21 10.80 -3.94
CA GLU A 75 7.46 11.52 -4.06
C GLU A 75 8.02 11.80 -2.66
N LEU A 76 9.30 11.49 -2.47
CA LEU A 76 9.97 11.48 -1.18
C LEU A 76 11.30 12.22 -1.28
N GLU A 77 11.69 12.92 -0.23
CA GLU A 77 12.95 13.66 -0.19
C GLU A 77 14.10 12.85 0.41
N ASP A 78 13.78 11.72 1.04
CA ASP A 78 14.70 10.93 1.83
C ASP A 78 14.51 9.43 1.55
N VAL A 79 15.63 8.73 1.43
CA VAL A 79 15.66 7.30 1.09
C VAL A 79 15.24 6.42 2.27
N THR A 80 15.49 6.85 3.51
CA THR A 80 15.08 6.06 4.69
C THR A 80 13.56 6.07 4.83
N THR A 81 12.93 7.21 4.54
CA THR A 81 11.47 7.35 4.45
C THR A 81 10.90 6.46 3.35
N LEU A 82 11.59 6.35 2.20
CA LEU A 82 11.19 5.42 1.15
C LEU A 82 11.21 3.98 1.63
N LEU A 83 12.28 3.54 2.28
CA LEU A 83 12.39 2.16 2.76
C LEU A 83 11.34 1.84 3.83
N ASN A 84 11.10 2.78 4.76
CA ASN A 84 10.06 2.61 5.78
C ASN A 84 8.67 2.52 5.16
N ASN A 85 8.34 3.39 4.19
CA ASN A 85 7.06 3.34 3.50
C ASN A 85 6.89 2.03 2.73
N GLU A 86 7.96 1.49 2.16
CA GLU A 86 7.92 0.22 1.47
C GLU A 86 7.58 -0.94 2.40
N GLU A 87 8.22 -1.04 3.57
CA GLU A 87 7.91 -2.07 4.56
C GLU A 87 6.45 -1.96 5.02
N VAL A 88 5.99 -0.74 5.32
CA VAL A 88 4.57 -0.49 5.65
C VAL A 88 3.63 -0.95 4.54
N ILE A 89 3.97 -0.75 3.27
CA ILE A 89 3.17 -1.22 2.13
C ILE A 89 3.16 -2.76 2.05
N LYS A 90 4.30 -3.42 2.30
CA LYS A 90 4.38 -4.89 2.29
C LYS A 90 3.51 -5.49 3.39
N ASP A 91 3.60 -4.96 4.60
CA ASP A 91 2.82 -5.43 5.75
C ASP A 91 1.32 -5.23 5.48
N ALA A 92 0.95 -4.04 5.02
CA ALA A 92 -0.43 -3.74 4.62
C ALA A 92 -0.99 -4.68 3.54
N CYS A 93 -0.14 -5.16 2.61
CA CYS A 93 -0.55 -6.15 1.61
C CYS A 93 -0.75 -7.54 2.21
N GLN A 94 0.00 -7.92 3.25
CA GLN A 94 -0.20 -9.17 3.99
C GLN A 94 -1.52 -9.11 4.74
N ASP A 95 -1.79 -8.02 5.44
CA ASP A 95 -3.05 -7.79 6.16
C ASP A 95 -4.25 -7.79 5.21
N PHE A 96 -4.12 -7.13 4.06
CA PHE A 96 -5.18 -7.13 3.05
C PHE A 96 -5.45 -8.54 2.49
N LYS A 97 -4.39 -9.33 2.26
CA LYS A 97 -4.55 -10.73 1.84
C LYS A 97 -5.28 -11.56 2.90
N ALA A 98 -4.94 -11.41 4.18
CA ALA A 98 -5.62 -12.08 5.27
C ALA A 98 -7.10 -11.66 5.35
N LEU A 99 -7.39 -10.37 5.18
CA LEU A 99 -8.75 -9.84 5.13
C LEU A 99 -9.57 -10.50 4.00
N LEU A 100 -9.01 -10.62 2.80
CA LEU A 100 -9.69 -11.30 1.68
C LEU A 100 -9.92 -12.79 1.97
N GLN A 101 -8.98 -13.47 2.63
CA GLN A 101 -9.16 -14.88 3.01
C GLN A 101 -10.31 -15.05 4.03
N ILE A 102 -10.40 -14.15 5.01
CA ILE A 102 -11.52 -14.12 5.96
C ILE A 102 -12.84 -13.82 5.24
N MET A 103 -12.84 -12.86 4.31
CA MET A 103 -14.03 -12.57 3.50
C MET A 103 -14.49 -13.77 2.68
N ALA A 104 -13.54 -14.57 2.18
CA ALA A 104 -13.81 -15.78 1.41
C ALA A 104 -14.36 -16.93 2.28
N SER A 105 -14.01 -16.99 3.57
CA SER A 105 -14.47 -18.06 4.47
C SER A 105 -15.91 -17.88 4.93
N PHE A 106 -16.45 -16.66 4.93
CA PHE A 106 -17.82 -16.40 5.36
C PHE A 106 -18.85 -17.19 4.54
N GLY A 107 -19.67 -17.98 5.24
CA GLY A 107 -20.66 -18.89 4.65
C GLY A 107 -20.21 -20.35 4.57
N GLY A 108 -18.95 -20.63 4.93
CA GLY A 108 -18.44 -21.98 5.18
C GLY A 108 -18.41 -22.33 6.67
N GLU A 109 -17.92 -23.53 6.96
CA GLU A 109 -17.60 -24.01 8.31
C GLU A 109 -16.08 -24.09 8.45
N GLU A 110 -15.54 -23.56 9.54
CA GLU A 110 -14.12 -23.67 9.89
C GLU A 110 -14.00 -24.52 11.16
N VAL A 111 -13.22 -25.60 11.08
CA VAL A 111 -12.92 -26.47 12.22
C VAL A 111 -11.50 -26.16 12.69
N ILE A 112 -11.37 -25.73 13.94
CA ILE A 112 -10.09 -25.42 14.58
C ILE A 112 -9.82 -26.48 15.65
N GLU A 113 -8.80 -27.31 15.43
CA GLU A 113 -8.31 -28.27 16.42
C GLU A 113 -7.36 -27.57 17.41
N ILE A 114 -7.56 -27.80 18.71
CA ILE A 114 -6.82 -27.18 19.83
C ILE A 114 -6.07 -28.27 20.60
#